data_AF-A0A100XB02-F1
#
_entry.id   AF-A0A100XB02-F1
#
_cell.length_a   1.000
_cell.length_b   1.000
_cell.length_c   1.000
_cell.angle_alpha   90.00
_cell.angle_beta   90.00
_cell.angle_gamma   90.00
#
_symmetry.space_group_name_H-M   'P 1'
#
loop_
_entity.id
_entity.type
_entity.pdbx_description
1 polymer ?
#
loop_
_entity_poly.entity_id
_entity_poly.type
_entity_poly.pdbx_seq_one_letter_code
_entity_poly.pdbx_strand_id
1 'polypeptide(L)' 'MLTWTAHDDIAGAITSVGVRGVYTIQKVGPAWHLSGVGHDGLWMPGLPPGGQILGSLELAQTYAQRVDARPAPAEVSGG' A
#
# COMPACT_ATOMS: atom_id res chain seq x y z
N MET A 1 -5.71 -11.04 -3.60
CA MET A 1 -6.69 -10.09 -3.05
C MET A 1 -6.18 -9.66 -1.68
N LEU A 2 -6.12 -8.36 -1.42
CA LEU A 2 -5.65 -7.81 -0.15
C LEU A 2 -6.76 -7.93 0.92
N THR A 3 -6.42 -8.46 2.08
CA THR A 3 -7.34 -8.61 3.22
C THR A 3 -6.97 -7.58 4.28
N TRP A 4 -7.88 -6.65 4.55
CA TRP A 4 -7.63 -5.53 5.44
C TRP A 4 -7.95 -5.86 6.88
N THR A 5 -7.03 -5.51 7.77
CA THR A 5 -7.20 -5.55 9.23
C THR A 5 -7.24 -4.14 9.75
N ALA A 6 -8.30 -3.81 10.51
CA ALA A 6 -8.38 -2.56 11.25
C ALA A 6 -7.60 -2.64 12.55
N HIS A 7 -6.95 -1.54 12.90
CA HIS A 7 -6.15 -1.40 14.11
C HIS A 7 -6.79 -0.33 14.98
N ASP A 8 -7.34 -0.72 16.13
CA ASP A 8 -8.02 0.19 17.05
C ASP A 8 -7.03 1.09 17.81
N ASP A 9 -5.78 0.63 17.94
CA ASP A 9 -4.66 1.36 18.54
C ASP A 9 -4.12 2.49 17.65
N ILE A 10 -4.39 2.43 16.34
CA ILE A 10 -4.07 3.47 15.37
C ILE A 10 -5.38 3.97 14.74
N ALA A 11 -6.01 4.94 15.39
CA ALA A 11 -7.31 5.46 15.00
C ALA A 11 -7.42 5.76 13.50
N GLY A 12 -8.26 5.00 12.79
CA GLY A 12 -8.52 5.19 11.37
C GLY A 12 -7.46 4.61 10.43
N ALA A 13 -6.59 3.72 10.92
CA ALA A 13 -5.66 2.95 10.10
C ALA A 13 -6.17 1.53 9.82
N ILE A 14 -6.00 1.09 8.58
CA ILE A 14 -6.14 -0.32 8.20
C ILE A 14 -4.88 -0.79 7.49
N THR A 15 -4.51 -2.05 7.68
CA THR A 15 -3.34 -2.64 7.02
C THR A 15 -3.70 -3.87 6.23
N SER A 16 -2.94 -4.19 5.20
CA SER A 16 -3.00 -5.48 4.53
C SER A 16 -1.60 -5.95 4.20
N VAL A 17 -1.36 -7.25 4.34
CA VAL A 17 -0.15 -7.89 3.81
C VAL A 17 -0.44 -8.31 2.37
N GLY A 18 0.41 -7.88 1.43
CA GLY A 18 0.38 -8.27 0.04
C GLY A 18 1.65 -8.99 -0.39
N VAL A 19 1.73 -9.31 -1.67
CA VAL A 19 2.92 -9.94 -2.28
C VAL A 19 4.14 -9.04 -2.15
N ARG A 20 3.97 -7.72 -2.28
CA ARG A 20 5.09 -6.77 -2.25
C ARG A 20 5.52 -6.33 -0.87
N GLY A 21 4.69 -6.53 0.15
CA GLY A 21 4.97 -6.05 1.50
C GLY A 21 3.71 -5.72 2.28
N VAL A 22 3.85 -4.84 3.26
CA VAL A 22 2.76 -4.38 4.12
C VAL A 22 2.26 -3.03 3.64
N TYR A 23 0.96 -2.95 3.35
CA TYR A 23 0.25 -1.73 3.01
C TYR A 23 -0.43 -1.17 4.26
N THR A 24 -0.39 0.15 4.42
CA THR A 24 -1.10 0.87 5.47
C THR A 24 -1.92 1.99 4.84
N ILE A 25 -3.21 2.06 5.16
CA ILE A 25 -4.10 3.16 4.77
C ILE A 25 -4.53 3.88 6.03
N GLN A 26 -4.32 5.20 6.08
CA GLN A 26 -4.68 6.05 7.21
C GLN A 26 -5.60 7.18 6.76
N LYS A 27 -6.61 7.51 7.56
CA LYS A 27 -7.41 8.71 7.34
C LYS A 27 -6.65 9.96 7.78
N VAL A 28 -6.49 10.93 6.88
CA VAL A 28 -5.83 12.21 7.14
C VAL A 28 -6.79 13.34 6.74
N GLY A 29 -7.52 13.87 7.74
CA GLY A 29 -8.59 14.84 7.49
C GLY A 29 -9.70 14.26 6.60
N PRO A 30 -10.04 14.90 5.46
CA PRO A 30 -11.00 14.36 4.49
C PRO A 30 -10.37 13.34 3.51
N ALA A 31 -9.05 13.16 3.54
CA ALA A 31 -8.32 12.32 2.59
C ALA A 31 -7.84 11.01 3.23
N TRP A 32 -7.32 10.13 2.38
CA TRP A 32 -6.77 8.84 2.76
C TRP A 32 -5.35 8.71 2.24
N HIS A 33 -4.42 8.42 3.14
CA HIS A 33 -3.01 8.23 2.84
C HIS A 33 -2.70 6.74 2.76
N LEU A 34 -2.26 6.29 1.59
CA LEU A 34 -1.74 4.95 1.35
C LEU A 34 -0.21 4.98 1.41
N SER A 35 0.36 4.25 2.37
CA SER A 35 1.79 4.00 2.46
C SER A 35 2.07 2.50 2.41
N GLY A 36 3.34 2.13 2.24
CA GLY A 36 3.73 0.74 2.24
C GLY A 36 5.23 0.55 2.43
N VAL A 37 5.58 -0.57 3.06
CA VAL A 37 6.94 -1.03 3.29
C VAL A 37 7.09 -2.42 2.69
N GLY A 38 8.17 -2.66 1.96
CA GLY A 38 8.51 -3.98 1.41
C GLY A 38 8.80 -5.00 2.51
N HIS A 39 8.76 -6.29 2.19
CA HIS A 39 9.14 -7.36 3.13
C HIS A 39 10.61 -7.28 3.57
N ASP A 40 11.43 -6.56 2.81
CA ASP A 40 12.82 -6.21 3.10
C ASP A 40 12.97 -4.98 4.03
N GLY A 41 11.86 -4.37 4.47
CA GLY A 41 11.86 -3.16 5.27
C GLY A 41 12.15 -1.88 4.48
N LEU A 42 12.28 -1.97 3.14
CA LEU A 42 12.55 -0.82 2.27
C LEU A 42 11.26 -0.19 1.74
N TRP A 43 11.41 0.91 1.01
CA TRP A 43 10.31 1.58 0.33
C TRP A 43 9.61 0.62 -0.64
N MET A 44 8.29 0.55 -0.55
CA MET A 44 7.52 -0.35 -1.40
C MET A 44 7.60 0.05 -2.88
N PRO A 45 8.13 -0.83 -3.77
CA PRO A 45 8.20 -0.53 -5.19
C PRO A 45 6.80 -0.34 -5.79
N GLY A 46 6.62 0.73 -6.55
CA GLY A 46 5.35 1.09 -7.18
C GLY A 46 4.48 2.05 -6.37
N LEU A 47 4.86 2.39 -5.14
CA LEU A 47 4.35 3.56 -4.43
C LEU A 47 5.34 4.75 -4.58
N PRO A 48 4.83 5.99 -4.68
CA PRO A 48 5.69 7.17 -4.62
C PRO A 48 6.36 7.30 -3.24
N PRO A 49 7.54 7.95 -3.15
CA PRO A 49 8.18 8.24 -1.87
C PRO A 49 7.22 8.98 -0.92
N GLY A 50 7.09 8.48 0.31
CA GLY A 50 6.13 9.02 1.27
C GLY A 50 4.68 8.59 1.07
N GLY A 51 4.36 7.75 0.07
CA GLY A 51 3.02 7.22 -0.16
C GLY A 51 2.12 8.09 -1.03
N GLN A 52 0.89 7.65 -1.24
CA GLN A 52 -0.09 8.27 -2.13
C GLN A 52 -1.29 8.81 -1.33
N ILE A 53 -1.72 10.03 -1.61
CA ILE A 53 -2.97 10.60 -1.06
C ILE A 53 -4.12 10.36 -2.04
N LEU A 54 -5.27 9.93 -1.53
CA LEU A 54 -6.47 9.59 -2.29
C LEU A 54 -7.72 10.16 -1.62
N GLY A 55 -8.78 10.37 -2.40
CA GLY A 55 -10.01 11.00 -1.94
C GLY A 55 -10.97 10.08 -1.17
N SER A 56 -10.77 8.76 -1.20
CA SER A 56 -11.61 7.80 -0.49
C SER A 56 -10.84 6.54 -0.09
N LEU A 57 -11.41 5.79 0.85
CA LEU A 57 -10.85 4.51 1.31
C LEU A 57 -10.82 3.49 0.16
N GLU A 58 -11.89 3.42 -0.62
CA GLU A 58 -12.04 2.49 -1.74
C GLU A 58 -11.00 2.76 -2.83
N LEU A 59 -10.73 4.04 -3.11
CA LEU A 59 -9.66 4.42 -4.04
C LEU A 59 -8.29 3.98 -3.51
N ALA A 60 -8.02 4.16 -2.21
CA ALA A 60 -6.77 3.73 -1.59
C ALA A 60 -6.59 2.21 -1.66
N GLN A 61 -7.63 1.43 -1.34
CA GLN A 61 -7.61 -0.02 -1.45
C GLN A 61 -7.42 -0.49 -2.90
N THR A 62 -8.13 0.13 -3.85
CA THR A 62 -8.00 -0.17 -5.28
C THR A 62 -6.60 0.15 -5.81
N TYR A 63 -6.00 1.27 -5.36
CA TYR A 63 -4.64 1.61 -5.72
C TYR A 63 -3.64 0.59 -5.16
N ALA A 64 -3.76 0.20 -3.89
CA ALA A 64 -2.93 -0.83 -3.28
C ALA A 64 -3.01 -2.16 -4.04
N GLN A 65 -4.22 -2.59 -4.42
CA GLN A 65 -4.40 -3.80 -5.25
C GLN A 65 -3.69 -3.70 -6.60
N ARG A 66 -3.73 -2.54 -7.27
CA ARG A 66 -3.01 -2.34 -8.54
C ARG A 66 -1.50 -2.37 -8.37
N VAL A 67 -0.98 -1.84 -7.27
CA VAL A 67 0.45 -1.92 -6.96
C VAL A 67 0.82 -3.39 -6.73
N ASP A 68 0.08 -4.09 -5.88
CA ASP A 68 0.35 -5.49 -5.51
C ASP A 68 0.23 -6.46 -6.69
N ALA A 69 -0.72 -6.22 -7.60
CA ALA A 69 -0.93 -7.05 -8.78
C ALA A 69 0.11 -6.87 -9.90
N ARG A 70 0.89 -5.77 -9.89
CA ARG A 70 1.97 -5.61 -10.85
C ARG A 70 3.14 -6.51 -10.45
N PRO A 71 3.88 -7.14 -11.38
CA PRO A 71 5.17 -7.75 -11.08
C PRO A 71 6.10 -6.72 -10.44
N ALA A 72 6.78 -7.07 -9.35
CA ALA A 72 7.85 -6.23 -8.82
C ALA A 72 8.82 -5.91 -9.98
N PRO A 73 9.31 -4.67 -10.14
CA PRO A 73 10.30 -4.38 -11.18
C PRO A 73 11.61 -5.09 -10.81
N ALA A 74 11.73 -6.34 -11.24
CA ALA A 74 12.96 -7.09 -11.44
C ALA A 74 12.65 -8.13 -12.52
N GLU A 75 13.58 -8.38 -13.45
CA GLU A 75 13.49 -9.28 -14.62
C GLU A 75 13.07 -8.69 -15.99
N VAL A 76 13.52 -7.46 -16.31
CA VAL A 76 13.99 -7.17 -17.68
C VAL A 76 15.49 -6.90 -17.62
N SER A 77 16.25 -7.92 -17.21
CA SER A 77 17.69 -8.00 -17.37
C SER A 77 18.06 -9.48 -17.31
N GLY A 78 18.01 -10.14 -18.47
CA GLY A 78 18.40 -11.53 -18.63
C GLY A 78 18.18 -12.00 -20.06
N GLY A 79 19.25 -11.99 -20.87
CA GLY A 79 19.35 -12.68 -22.16
C GLY A 79 19.40 -11.78 -23.38
#